data_AF-A0A4Z0W7D3-F1
#
_entry.id   AF-A0A4Z0W7D3-F1
#
_cell.length_a   1.000
_cell.length_b   1.000
_cell.length_c   1.000
_cell.angle_alpha   90.00
_cell.angle_beta   90.00
_cell.angle_gamma   90.00
#
_symmetry.space_group_name_H-M   'P 1'
#
loop_
_entity.id
_entity.type
_entity.pdbx_description
1 polymer ?
#
loop_
_entity_poly.entity_id
_entity_poly.type
_entity_poly.pdbx_seq_one_letter_code
_entity_poly.pdbx_strand_id
1 'polypeptide(L)'
;MTRISALLAALMMSLGIAAFAGAQEDTMTDMPGEADISDTDLERFVDVQTDIQEITADYSSRLEGVDDPDEAAQLQQEASQMMVEAVEDTGLDVATYNNIAVALETDEELRERVQSMMN
;
A
#
# COMPACT_ATOMS: atom_id res chain seq x y z
N MET A 1 35.56 28.67 -0.52
CA MET A 1 34.97 29.75 -1.34
C MET A 1 34.32 29.11 -2.58
N THR A 2 33.06 29.49 -2.85
CA THR A 2 32.36 29.55 -4.17
C THR A 2 32.45 28.33 -5.12
N ARG A 3 31.38 27.52 -5.27
CA ARG A 3 30.24 27.68 -6.21
C ARG A 3 30.63 27.76 -7.69
N ILE A 4 30.25 26.74 -8.48
CA ILE A 4 29.70 26.91 -9.84
C ILE A 4 28.64 25.82 -10.09
N SER A 5 27.39 26.27 -10.21
CA SER A 5 26.30 25.56 -10.89
C SER A 5 26.41 25.84 -12.40
N ALA A 6 26.16 24.83 -13.24
CA ALA A 6 25.54 24.96 -14.57
C ALA A 6 25.31 23.53 -15.11
N LEU A 7 24.07 23.06 -15.18
CA LEU A 7 23.19 23.19 -16.34
C LEU A 7 23.81 22.61 -17.62
N LEU A 8 23.33 21.43 -18.02
CA LEU A 8 23.14 21.15 -19.44
C LEU A 8 21.78 20.47 -19.62
N ALA A 9 20.83 21.27 -20.09
CA ALA A 9 19.53 20.84 -20.56
C ALA A 9 19.67 20.20 -21.95
N ALA A 10 18.77 19.24 -22.19
CA ALA A 10 18.13 18.94 -23.47
C ALA A 10 19.01 18.56 -24.67
N LEU A 11 18.96 17.28 -25.04
CA LEU A 11 19.00 16.87 -26.44
C LEU A 11 17.76 16.01 -26.74
N MET A 12 16.70 16.65 -27.22
CA MET A 12 15.71 15.97 -28.06
C MET A 12 16.32 15.79 -29.45
N MET A 13 16.20 14.62 -30.06
CA MET A 13 15.42 14.44 -31.30
C MET A 13 15.46 13.00 -31.80
N SER A 14 14.26 12.53 -32.08
CA SER A 14 13.85 11.38 -32.89
C SER A 14 14.63 11.19 -34.20
N LEU A 15 14.92 9.95 -34.57
CA LEU A 15 14.48 9.26 -35.80
C LEU A 15 15.05 7.82 -35.80
N GLY A 16 14.19 6.83 -36.07
CA GLY A 16 14.55 5.40 -36.01
C GLY A 16 15.34 4.88 -37.22
N ILE A 17 15.99 3.73 -37.02
CA ILE A 17 16.20 2.64 -37.99
C ILE A 17 16.22 1.33 -37.18
N ALA A 18 15.55 0.33 -37.77
CA ALA A 18 15.16 -0.95 -37.21
C ALA A 18 16.30 -1.98 -37.03
N ALA A 19 15.89 -3.10 -36.42
CA ALA A 19 16.54 -4.41 -36.36
C ALA A 19 17.51 -4.65 -35.20
N PHE A 20 16.95 -4.79 -34.00
CA PHE A 20 17.41 -5.83 -33.09
C PHE A 20 16.24 -6.79 -32.85
N ALA A 21 16.25 -7.89 -33.61
CA ALA A 21 15.43 -9.05 -33.35
C ALA A 21 16.03 -9.78 -32.14
N GLY A 22 15.43 -9.59 -30.98
CA GLY A 22 15.74 -10.28 -29.74
C GLY A 22 14.60 -9.96 -28.78
N ALA A 23 13.77 -10.96 -28.52
CA ALA A 23 12.57 -10.88 -27.70
C ALA A 23 12.79 -10.02 -26.45
N GLN A 24 12.18 -8.84 -26.45
CA GLN A 24 11.87 -8.13 -25.22
C GLN A 24 10.53 -8.70 -24.81
N GLU A 25 10.57 -9.73 -23.97
CA GLU A 25 9.40 -10.20 -23.25
C GLU A 25 8.72 -8.99 -22.64
N ASP A 26 7.45 -8.82 -23.03
CA ASP A 26 6.43 -8.11 -22.28
C ASP A 26 6.60 -8.49 -20.80
N THR A 27 7.34 -7.66 -20.06
CA THR A 27 7.04 -7.47 -18.65
C THR A 27 5.79 -6.61 -18.65
N MET A 28 4.68 -7.25 -19.03
CA MET A 28 3.35 -6.83 -18.67
C MET A 28 3.38 -6.89 -17.15
N THR A 29 3.67 -5.74 -16.54
CA THR A 29 3.29 -5.47 -15.17
C THR A 29 1.81 -5.81 -15.12
N ASP A 30 1.51 -6.97 -14.52
CA ASP A 30 0.19 -7.32 -14.04
C ASP A 30 -0.11 -6.26 -12.98
N MET A 31 -0.50 -5.06 -13.42
CA MET A 31 -1.34 -4.23 -12.58
C MET A 31 -2.55 -5.12 -12.34
N PRO A 32 -2.89 -5.42 -11.08
CA PRO A 32 -4.18 -6.02 -10.79
C PRO A 32 -5.19 -5.07 -11.43
N GLY A 33 -5.74 -5.47 -12.58
CA GLY A 33 -6.71 -4.66 -13.29
C GLY A 33 -7.82 -4.38 -12.30
N GLU A 34 -8.21 -3.11 -12.18
CA GLU A 34 -9.30 -2.58 -11.34
C GLU A 34 -10.22 -3.72 -10.91
N ALA A 35 -9.85 -4.38 -9.81
CA ALA A 35 -10.71 -5.36 -9.22
C ALA A 35 -11.86 -4.49 -8.76
N ASP A 36 -13.03 -4.69 -9.35
CA ASP A 36 -14.19 -3.85 -9.07
C ASP A 36 -14.49 -3.99 -7.57
N ILE A 37 -14.00 -3.05 -6.77
CA ILE A 37 -14.04 -3.13 -5.31
C ILE A 37 -15.51 -3.04 -4.92
N SER A 38 -16.03 -4.13 -4.36
CA SER A 38 -17.44 -4.24 -4.03
C SER A 38 -17.78 -3.37 -2.81
N ASP A 39 -19.02 -2.89 -2.74
CA ASP A 39 -19.49 -2.16 -1.56
C ASP A 39 -19.39 -3.00 -0.29
N THR A 40 -19.62 -4.32 -0.37
CA THR A 40 -19.48 -5.23 0.77
C THR A 40 -18.03 -5.33 1.26
N ASP A 41 -17.05 -5.30 0.36
CA ASP A 41 -15.64 -5.31 0.77
C ASP A 41 -15.23 -3.97 1.37
N LEU A 42 -15.80 -2.86 0.90
CA LEU A 42 -15.61 -1.53 1.52
C LEU A 42 -16.25 -1.42 2.90
N GLU A 43 -17.44 -1.98 3.09
CA GLU A 43 -18.10 -2.04 4.40
C GLU A 43 -17.21 -2.80 5.40
N ARG A 44 -16.73 -3.98 5.04
CA ARG A 44 -15.79 -4.76 5.87
C ARG A 44 -14.48 -4.04 6.12
N PHE A 45 -13.96 -3.37 5.09
CA PHE A 45 -12.74 -2.56 5.20
C PHE A 45 -12.94 -1.41 6.20
N VAL A 46 -14.11 -0.79 6.23
CA VAL A 46 -14.46 0.26 7.20
C VAL A 46 -14.64 -0.32 8.60
N ASP A 47 -15.33 -1.46 8.73
CA ASP A 47 -15.59 -2.13 10.01
C ASP A 47 -14.29 -2.45 10.75
N VAL A 48 -13.27 -2.94 10.05
CA VAL A 48 -11.98 -3.32 10.67
C VAL A 48 -11.10 -2.12 11.06
N GLN A 49 -11.39 -0.90 10.58
CA GLN A 49 -10.51 0.26 10.82
C GLN A 49 -10.34 0.58 12.31
N THR A 50 -11.38 0.34 13.12
CA THR A 50 -11.30 0.60 14.56
C THR A 50 -10.34 -0.39 15.21
N ASP A 51 -10.47 -1.69 14.89
CA ASP A 51 -9.61 -2.73 15.45
C ASP A 51 -8.14 -2.54 15.06
N ILE A 52 -7.87 -2.19 13.80
CA ILE A 52 -6.51 -1.90 13.33
C ILE A 52 -5.91 -0.70 14.08
N GLN A 53 -6.70 0.35 14.34
CA GLN A 53 -6.25 1.51 15.11
C GLN A 53 -5.93 1.13 16.56
N GLU A 54 -6.78 0.33 17.20
CA GLU A 54 -6.58 -0.13 18.57
C GLU A 54 -5.33 -1.02 18.69
N ILE A 55 -5.15 -1.98 17.78
CA ILE A 55 -3.94 -2.82 17.70
C ILE A 55 -2.71 -1.94 17.52
N THR A 56 -2.72 -1.01 16.57
CA THR A 56 -1.58 -0.12 16.32
C THR A 56 -1.23 0.69 17.56
N ALA A 57 -2.22 1.24 18.27
CA ALA A 57 -2.02 2.01 19.48
C ALA A 57 -1.45 1.16 20.63
N ASP A 58 -1.99 -0.04 20.85
CA ASP A 58 -1.52 -0.98 21.88
C ASP A 58 -0.06 -1.36 21.65
N TYR A 59 0.28 -1.82 20.45
CA TYR A 59 1.64 -2.24 20.13
C TYR A 59 2.63 -1.09 20.08
N SER A 60 2.19 0.10 19.64
CA SER A 60 3.03 1.30 19.76
C SER A 60 3.38 1.56 21.21
N SER A 61 2.42 1.48 22.14
CA SER A 61 2.67 1.65 23.57
C SER A 61 3.55 0.53 24.15
N ARG A 62 3.35 -0.72 23.74
CA ARG A 62 4.19 -1.86 24.17
C ARG A 62 5.63 -1.75 23.69
N LEU A 63 5.86 -1.13 22.53
CA LEU A 63 7.19 -0.86 21.99
C LEU A 63 7.88 0.33 22.65
N GLU A 64 7.17 1.17 23.41
CA GLU A 64 7.78 2.29 24.12
C GLU A 64 8.76 1.79 25.18
N GLY A 65 10.04 2.12 25.01
CA GLY A 65 11.09 1.74 25.95
C GLY A 65 11.60 0.31 25.81
N VAL A 66 11.24 -0.39 24.73
CA VAL A 66 11.86 -1.68 24.37
C VAL A 66 13.21 -1.40 23.70
N ASP A 67 14.29 -1.67 24.43
CA ASP A 67 15.68 -1.52 23.93
C ASP A 67 16.21 -2.81 23.29
N ASP A 68 15.59 -3.95 23.58
CA ASP A 68 16.02 -5.24 23.06
C ASP A 68 15.46 -5.47 21.63
N PRO A 69 16.34 -5.69 20.63
CA PRO A 69 15.89 -5.83 19.25
C PRO A 69 15.10 -7.12 18.99
N ASP A 70 15.35 -8.19 19.73
CA ASP A 70 14.63 -9.46 19.56
C ASP A 70 13.23 -9.36 20.17
N GLU A 71 13.08 -8.66 21.30
CA GLU A 71 11.77 -8.34 21.90
C GLU A 71 10.96 -7.40 21.00
N ALA A 72 11.57 -6.34 20.45
CA ALA A 72 10.91 -5.45 19.52
C ALA A 72 10.42 -6.19 18.26
N ALA A 73 11.22 -7.11 17.72
CA ALA A 73 10.84 -7.93 16.58
C ALA A 73 9.65 -8.85 16.88
N GLN A 74 9.61 -9.46 18.08
CA GLN A 74 8.48 -10.28 18.52
C GLN A 74 7.19 -9.48 18.62
N LEU A 75 7.24 -8.29 19.23
CA LEU A 75 6.08 -7.40 19.34
C LEU A 75 5.55 -6.97 17.96
N GLN A 76 6.44 -6.66 17.02
CA GLN A 76 6.04 -6.33 15.65
C GLN A 76 5.39 -7.52 14.92
N GLN A 77 5.90 -8.73 15.14
CA GLN A 77 5.34 -9.94 14.55
C GLN A 77 3.95 -10.26 15.15
N GLU A 78 3.79 -10.09 16.45
CA GLU A 78 2.51 -10.27 17.15
C GLU A 78 1.48 -9.24 16.66
N ALA A 79 1.86 -7.96 16.55
CA ALA A 79 1.01 -6.91 15.98
C ALA A 79 0.53 -7.26 14.57
N SER A 80 1.46 -7.73 13.73
CA SER A 80 1.16 -8.10 12.34
C SER A 80 0.18 -9.27 12.26
N GLN A 81 0.31 -10.27 13.16
CA GLN A 81 -0.65 -11.38 13.26
C GLN A 81 -2.02 -10.89 13.71
N MET A 82 -2.10 -10.05 14.74
CA MET A 82 -3.36 -9.48 15.23
C MET A 82 -4.07 -8.66 14.14
N MET A 83 -3.33 -7.89 13.34
CA MET A 83 -3.91 -7.14 12.21
C MET A 83 -4.48 -8.07 11.13
N VAL A 84 -3.78 -9.16 10.82
CA VAL A 84 -4.28 -10.18 9.87
C VAL A 84 -5.55 -10.82 10.39
N GLU A 85 -5.57 -11.24 11.66
CA GLU A 85 -6.74 -11.85 12.29
C GLU A 85 -7.94 -10.89 12.28
N ALA A 86 -7.73 -9.62 12.63
CA ALA A 86 -8.80 -8.61 12.59
C ALA A 86 -9.41 -8.46 11.18
N VAL A 87 -8.58 -8.45 10.13
CA VAL A 87 -9.05 -8.40 8.74
C VAL A 87 -9.84 -9.66 8.40
N GLU A 88 -9.30 -10.83 8.69
CA GLU A 88 -9.93 -12.11 8.37
C GLU A 88 -11.27 -12.32 9.12
N ASP A 89 -11.39 -11.82 10.35
CA ASP A 89 -12.61 -11.89 11.17
C ASP A 89 -13.80 -11.13 10.56
N THR A 90 -13.55 -10.12 9.71
CA THR A 90 -14.59 -9.44 8.92
C THR A 90 -15.07 -10.25 7.71
N GLY A 91 -14.40 -11.36 7.40
CA GLY A 91 -14.59 -12.15 6.18
C GLY A 91 -13.98 -11.50 4.94
N LEU A 92 -13.07 -10.52 5.14
CA LEU A 92 -12.21 -9.93 4.13
C LEU A 92 -10.86 -10.67 4.14
N ASP A 93 -10.30 -10.98 2.98
CA ASP A 93 -8.92 -11.50 2.95
C ASP A 93 -7.89 -10.36 2.93
N VAL A 94 -6.67 -10.67 3.38
CA VAL A 94 -5.58 -9.69 3.50
C VAL A 94 -5.17 -9.09 2.14
N ALA A 95 -5.29 -9.84 1.04
CA ALA A 95 -4.92 -9.33 -0.28
C ALA A 95 -5.95 -8.28 -0.77
N THR A 96 -7.24 -8.54 -0.54
CA THR A 96 -8.33 -7.60 -0.85
C THR A 96 -8.23 -6.35 0.03
N TYR A 97 -7.98 -6.49 1.33
CA TYR A 97 -7.73 -5.35 2.22
C TYR A 97 -6.58 -4.46 1.71
N ASN A 98 -5.44 -5.07 1.36
CA ASN A 98 -4.29 -4.33 0.84
C ASN A 98 -4.58 -3.67 -0.51
N ASN A 99 -5.36 -4.33 -1.38
CA ASN A 99 -5.77 -3.75 -2.65
C ASN A 99 -6.59 -2.47 -2.44
N ILE A 100 -7.58 -2.52 -1.54
CA ILE A 100 -8.39 -1.35 -1.17
C ILE A 100 -7.50 -0.24 -0.60
N ALA A 101 -6.57 -0.58 0.32
CA ALA A 101 -5.67 0.39 0.92
C ALA A 101 -4.78 1.10 -0.11
N VAL A 102 -4.23 0.36 -1.08
CA VAL A 102 -3.43 0.94 -2.18
C VAL A 102 -4.31 1.78 -3.11
N ALA A 103 -5.50 1.29 -3.46
CA ALA A 103 -6.41 1.99 -4.35
C ALA A 103 -6.84 3.35 -3.76
N LEU A 104 -7.05 3.45 -2.45
CA LEU A 104 -7.40 4.70 -1.75
C LEU A 104 -6.35 5.81 -1.90
N GLU A 105 -5.09 5.48 -2.19
CA GLU A 105 -4.04 6.47 -2.44
C GLU A 105 -4.26 7.21 -3.77
N THR A 106 -4.78 6.52 -4.78
CA THR A 106 -4.87 7.03 -6.16
C THR A 106 -6.30 7.28 -6.65
N ASP A 107 -7.29 6.60 -6.09
CA ASP A 107 -8.68 6.64 -6.50
C ASP A 107 -9.48 7.60 -5.60
N GLU A 108 -9.87 8.75 -6.16
CA GLU A 108 -10.64 9.76 -5.46
C GLU A 108 -12.10 9.36 -5.25
N GLU A 109 -12.71 8.67 -6.22
CA GLU A 109 -14.11 8.20 -6.11
C GLU A 109 -14.23 7.11 -5.03
N LEU A 110 -13.27 6.19 -4.97
CA LEU A 110 -13.20 5.18 -3.93
C LEU A 110 -13.06 5.81 -2.53
N ARG A 111 -12.24 6.86 -2.42
CA ARG A 111 -12.05 7.58 -1.16
C ARG A 111 -13.34 8.26 -0.70
N GLU A 112 -14.08 8.88 -1.61
CA GLU A 112 -15.40 9.45 -1.31
C GLU A 112 -16.40 8.38 -0.85
N ARG A 113 -16.42 7.20 -1.50
CA ARG A 113 -17.25 6.06 -1.09
C ARG A 113 -16.93 5.61 0.33
N VAL A 114 -15.67 5.34 0.64
CA VAL A 114 -15.23 4.95 2.00
C VAL A 114 -15.59 6.00 3.03
N GLN A 115 -15.33 7.29 2.75
CA GLN A 115 -15.71 8.37 3.66
C GLN A 115 -17.22 8.40 3.92
N SER A 116 -18.05 8.15 2.91
CA SER A 116 -19.50 8.12 3.07
C SER A 116 -19.98 7.00 3.99
N MET A 117 -19.27 5.87 4.04
CA MET A 117 -19.57 4.73 4.92
C MET A 117 -19.16 4.94 6.37
N MET A 118 -18.22 5.87 6.63
CA MET A 118 -17.73 6.19 7.99
C MET A 118 -18.57 7.25 8.72
N ASN A 119 -19.53 7.90 8.04
CA ASN A 119 -20.39 8.96 8.60
C ASN A 119 -21.72 8.43 9.14
#